data_AF-A0A9P0K546-F1
#
_entry.id   AF-A0A9P0K546-F1
#
_cell.length_a   1.000
_cell.length_b   1.000
_cell.length_c   1.000
_cell.angle_alpha   90.00
_cell.angle_beta   90.00
_cell.angle_gamma   90.00
#
_symmetry.space_group_name_H-M   'P 1'
#
loop_
_entity.id
_entity.type
_entity.pdbx_description
1 polymer ?
#
loop_
_entity_poly.entity_id
_entity_poly.type
_entity_poly.pdbx_seq_one_letter_code
_entity_poly.pdbx_strand_id
1 'polypeptide(L)'
;MKKTGNRKIKLNEWQKKIFNLWNGSENPVIQQVPGGVTAGTSQDVDISLTDEENQIPFCDDKELMAKLRKKLLLQQINTAAAQEKAAIAQEKAALAVERATGAVEQFVEDYFARQQASF
;
A
#
# COMPACT_ATOMS: atom_id res chain seq x y z
N MET A 1 -7.54 47.42 -23.28
CA MET A 1 -7.67 46.18 -22.50
C MET A 1 -8.81 45.34 -23.07
N LYS A 2 -8.52 44.16 -23.67
CA LYS A 2 -9.57 43.23 -24.11
C LYS A 2 -10.06 42.44 -22.90
N LYS A 3 -11.30 42.66 -22.46
CA LYS A 3 -11.95 41.85 -21.44
C LYS A 3 -12.21 40.46 -22.04
N THR A 4 -11.42 39.46 -21.70
CA THR A 4 -11.73 38.04 -21.96
C THR A 4 -12.83 37.60 -21.01
N GLY A 5 -14.07 37.97 -21.33
CA GLY A 5 -15.24 37.46 -20.61
C GLY A 5 -15.42 35.98 -20.91
N ASN A 6 -15.44 35.14 -19.87
CA ASN A 6 -15.81 33.73 -19.98
C ASN A 6 -17.20 33.65 -20.64
N ARG A 7 -17.26 33.18 -21.88
CA ARG A 7 -18.53 32.94 -22.56
C ARG A 7 -19.12 31.65 -22.01
N LYS A 8 -20.41 31.66 -21.67
CA LYS A 8 -21.13 30.46 -21.28
C LYS A 8 -21.08 29.46 -22.45
N ILE A 9 -20.41 28.33 -22.23
CA ILE A 9 -20.34 27.25 -23.22
C ILE A 9 -21.71 26.58 -23.24
N LYS A 10 -22.35 26.56 -24.41
CA LYS A 10 -23.57 25.77 -24.63
C LYS A 10 -23.14 24.34 -24.93
N LEU A 11 -23.42 23.44 -24.00
CA LEU A 11 -23.17 22.00 -24.18
C LEU A 11 -24.28 21.38 -25.05
N ASN A 12 -23.92 20.49 -25.96
CA ASN A 12 -24.86 19.66 -26.70
C ASN A 12 -25.45 18.56 -25.79
N GLU A 13 -26.57 17.94 -26.20
CA GLU A 13 -27.30 16.98 -25.34
C GLU A 13 -26.43 15.81 -24.85
N TRP A 14 -25.59 15.23 -25.70
CA TRP A 14 -24.66 14.17 -25.27
C TRP A 14 -23.57 14.67 -24.31
N GLN A 15 -23.13 15.92 -24.46
CA GLN A 15 -22.14 16.53 -23.57
C GLN A 15 -22.75 16.83 -22.20
N LYS A 16 -24.01 17.27 -22.15
CA LYS A 16 -24.76 17.39 -20.89
C LYS A 16 -24.92 16.04 -20.21
N LYS A 17 -25.22 14.98 -20.99
CA LYS A 17 -25.34 13.62 -20.46
C LYS A 17 -24.03 13.15 -19.83
N ILE A 18 -22.89 13.38 -20.47
CA ILE A 18 -21.57 13.05 -19.91
C ILE A 18 -21.25 13.94 -18.70
N PHE A 19 -21.50 15.25 -18.76
CA PHE A 19 -21.24 16.17 -17.66
C PHE A 19 -22.06 15.82 -16.40
N ASN A 20 -23.32 15.42 -16.59
CA ASN A 20 -24.17 14.94 -15.50
C ASN A 20 -23.71 13.59 -14.96
N LEU A 21 -23.27 12.67 -15.82
CA LEU A 21 -22.64 11.41 -15.39
C LEU A 21 -21.32 11.63 -14.65
N TRP A 22 -20.57 12.68 -14.99
CA TRP A 22 -19.31 13.01 -14.33
C TRP A 22 -19.54 13.62 -12.94
N ASN A 23 -20.51 14.53 -12.83
CA ASN A 23 -20.80 15.25 -11.58
C ASN A 23 -21.83 14.55 -10.67
N GLY A 24 -22.59 13.61 -11.22
CA GLY A 24 -23.56 12.81 -10.48
C GLY A 24 -22.89 11.62 -9.80
N SER A 25 -23.36 11.27 -8.62
CA SER A 25 -23.00 10.05 -7.88
C SER A 25 -23.45 8.74 -8.56
N GLU A 26 -23.85 8.79 -9.83
CA GLU A 26 -24.43 7.68 -10.59
C GLU A 26 -23.42 6.99 -11.51
N ASN A 27 -22.17 7.46 -11.59
CA ASN A 27 -21.15 6.77 -12.36
C ASN A 27 -20.38 5.78 -11.47
N PRO A 28 -20.70 4.46 -11.55
CA PRO A 28 -20.07 3.46 -10.70
C PRO A 28 -18.56 3.33 -10.99
N VAL A 29 -18.10 3.74 -12.18
CA VAL A 29 -16.68 3.70 -12.54
C VAL A 29 -15.89 4.75 -11.76
N ILE A 30 -16.49 5.92 -11.47
CA ILE A 30 -15.83 7.00 -10.70
C ILE A 30 -15.81 6.64 -9.20
N GLN A 31 -16.83 5.94 -8.70
CA GLN A 31 -16.87 5.45 -7.31
C GLN A 31 -15.93 4.26 -7.05
N GLN A 32 -15.56 3.51 -8.09
CA GLN A 32 -14.80 2.27 -7.96
C GLN A 32 -13.30 2.42 -8.15
N VAL A 33 -12.74 3.62 -8.35
CA VAL A 33 -11.28 3.80 -8.36
C VAL A 33 -10.82 4.07 -6.93
N PRO A 34 -10.22 3.10 -6.23
CA PRO A 34 -9.65 3.35 -4.91
C PRO A 34 -8.50 4.34 -5.08
N GLY A 35 -8.59 5.51 -4.42
CA GLY A 35 -7.60 6.59 -4.54
C GLY A 35 -7.91 7.65 -5.61
N GLY A 36 -9.09 7.62 -6.24
CA GLY A 36 -9.53 8.70 -7.13
C GLY A 36 -9.87 9.99 -6.36
N VAL A 37 -9.07 11.04 -6.52
CA VAL A 37 -9.31 12.34 -5.88
C VAL A 37 -10.36 13.12 -6.68
N THR A 38 -11.53 13.36 -6.11
CA THR A 38 -12.51 14.32 -6.62
C THR A 38 -12.02 15.74 -6.35
N ALA A 39 -11.57 16.44 -7.39
CA ALA A 39 -11.19 17.85 -7.28
C ALA A 39 -12.45 18.71 -7.06
N GLY A 40 -12.66 19.18 -5.82
CA GLY A 40 -13.66 20.22 -5.51
C GLY A 40 -14.51 20.02 -4.26
N THR A 41 -14.38 18.91 -3.53
CA THR A 41 -15.06 18.74 -2.23
C THR A 41 -14.04 18.71 -1.11
N SER A 42 -14.03 19.76 -0.28
CA SER A 42 -13.47 19.68 1.08
C SER A 42 -14.30 18.65 1.84
N GLN A 43 -13.85 17.41 1.81
CA GLN A 43 -14.22 16.44 2.81
C GLN A 43 -12.94 16.14 3.55
N ASP A 44 -12.91 16.58 4.81
CA ASP A 44 -11.93 16.14 5.80
C ASP A 44 -12.20 14.65 6.03
N VAL A 45 -11.68 13.83 5.12
CA VAL A 45 -11.52 12.41 5.40
C VAL A 45 -10.21 12.33 6.16
N ASP A 46 -10.31 12.06 7.45
CA ASP A 46 -9.21 11.57 8.29
C ASP A 46 -8.74 10.24 7.69
N ILE A 47 -8.00 10.34 6.60
CA ILE A 47 -7.11 9.29 6.16
C ILE A 47 -5.84 9.57 6.94
N SER A 48 -5.70 8.92 8.08
CA SER A 48 -4.43 8.78 8.78
C SER A 48 -3.51 7.89 7.92
N LEU A 49 -3.09 8.41 6.76
CA LEU A 49 -1.88 7.98 6.08
C LEU A 49 -0.74 8.49 6.96
N THR A 50 -0.38 7.70 7.96
CA THR A 50 0.91 7.80 8.61
C THR A 50 1.97 7.66 7.50
N ASP A 51 2.43 8.80 6.99
CA ASP A 51 3.82 9.24 7.06
C ASP A 51 3.97 10.40 6.06
N GLU A 52 3.89 11.64 6.56
CA GLU A 52 4.16 12.86 5.80
C GLU A 52 5.54 12.84 5.11
N GLU A 53 6.45 11.98 5.57
CA GLU A 53 7.80 11.80 5.03
C GLU A 53 7.87 11.11 3.64
N ASN A 54 6.82 10.40 3.23
CA ASN A 54 6.81 9.64 1.97
C ASN A 54 6.17 10.39 0.80
N GLN A 55 5.73 11.64 0.99
CA GLN A 55 5.20 12.47 -0.08
C GLN A 55 6.31 13.27 -0.75
N ILE A 56 6.35 13.20 -2.09
CA ILE A 56 7.26 14.04 -2.88
C ILE A 56 6.61 15.42 -3.02
N PRO A 57 7.20 16.49 -2.47
CA PRO A 57 6.70 17.84 -2.71
C PRO A 57 6.76 18.16 -4.21
N PHE A 58 5.66 18.68 -4.75
CA PHE A 58 5.57 19.04 -6.16
C PHE A 58 6.46 20.25 -6.46
N CYS A 59 7.32 20.12 -7.47
CA CYS A 59 8.17 21.19 -7.98
C CYS A 59 8.23 21.10 -9.51
N ASP A 60 8.25 22.26 -10.19
CA ASP A 60 8.34 22.34 -11.65
C ASP A 60 9.72 21.93 -12.20
N ASP A 61 10.73 21.84 -11.33
CA ASP A 61 12.06 21.35 -11.68
C ASP A 61 12.05 19.82 -11.85
N LYS A 62 12.08 19.39 -13.11
CA LYS A 62 12.09 17.97 -13.50
C LYS A 62 13.30 17.21 -12.94
N GLU A 63 14.46 17.86 -12.84
CA GLU A 63 15.67 17.21 -12.36
C GLU A 63 15.60 16.98 -10.85
N LEU A 64 15.09 17.97 -10.12
CA LEU A 64 14.81 17.84 -8.70
C LEU A 64 13.77 16.76 -8.42
N MET A 65 12.68 16.72 -9.18
CA MET A 65 11.65 15.69 -9.06
C MET A 65 12.17 14.28 -9.35
N ALA A 66 13.06 14.13 -10.34
CA ALA A 66 13.69 12.85 -10.63
C ALA A 66 14.58 12.38 -9.46
N LYS A 67 15.34 13.29 -8.85
CA LYS A 67 16.18 12.99 -7.67
C LYS A 67 15.34 12.60 -6.47
N LEU A 68 14.25 13.32 -6.18
CA LEU A 68 13.35 13.03 -5.07
C LEU A 68 12.64 11.68 -5.25
N ARG A 69 12.15 11.39 -6.47
CA ARG A 69 11.55 10.07 -6.79
C ARG A 69 12.54 8.93 -6.59
N LYS A 70 13.78 9.11 -7.06
CA LYS A 70 14.84 8.11 -6.88
C LYS A 70 15.16 7.89 -5.40
N LYS A 71 15.24 8.97 -4.62
CA LYS A 71 15.49 8.90 -3.18
C LYS A 71 14.36 8.16 -2.45
N LEU A 72 13.10 8.48 -2.75
CA LEU A 72 11.95 7.83 -2.16
C LEU A 72 11.89 6.33 -2.50
N LEU A 73 12.11 5.98 -3.77
CA LEU A 73 12.18 4.58 -4.19
C LEU A 73 13.26 3.80 -3.43
N LEU A 74 14.44 4.40 -3.26
CA LEU A 74 15.53 3.77 -2.53
C LEU A 74 15.17 3.57 -1.04
N GLN A 75 14.51 4.54 -0.42
CA GLN A 75 14.03 4.43 0.95
C GLN A 75 13.01 3.29 1.10
N GLN A 76 12.04 3.20 0.19
CA GLN A 76 11.05 2.12 0.18
C GLN A 76 11.70 0.75 0.01
N ILE A 77 12.68 0.61 -0.88
CA ILE A 77 13.44 -0.63 -1.07
C ILE A 77 14.16 -1.03 0.21
N ASN A 78 14.83 -0.07 0.88
CA ASN A 78 15.55 -0.36 2.12
C ASN A 78 14.61 -0.78 3.24
N THR A 79 13.44 -0.14 3.37
CA THR A 79 12.43 -0.52 4.36
C THR A 79 11.88 -1.92 4.08
N ALA A 80 11.55 -2.23 2.82
CA ALA A 80 11.09 -3.56 2.42
C ALA A 80 12.15 -4.64 2.71
N ALA A 81 13.43 -4.37 2.40
CA ALA A 81 14.53 -5.29 2.69
C ALA A 81 14.72 -5.53 4.20
N ALA A 82 14.52 -4.51 5.03
CA ALA A 82 14.56 -4.65 6.48
C ALA A 82 13.41 -5.53 7.01
N GLN A 83 12.20 -5.34 6.47
CA GLN A 83 11.04 -6.17 6.80
C GLN A 83 11.24 -7.63 6.39
N GLU A 84 11.75 -7.89 5.18
CA GLU A 84 12.05 -9.24 4.71
C GLU A 84 13.09 -9.93 5.60
N LYS A 85 14.17 -9.22 5.98
CA LYS A 85 15.18 -9.74 6.88
C LYS A 85 14.61 -10.09 8.27
N ALA A 86 13.68 -9.29 8.78
CA ALA A 86 12.99 -9.57 10.03
C ALA A 86 12.08 -10.80 9.93
N ALA A 87 11.33 -10.95 8.83
CA ALA A 87 10.48 -12.11 8.59
C ALA A 87 11.30 -13.42 8.52
N ILE A 88 12.42 -13.42 7.79
CA ILE A 88 13.33 -14.58 7.71
C ILE A 88 13.88 -14.94 9.10
N ALA A 89 14.21 -13.95 9.94
CA ALA A 89 14.68 -14.21 11.29
C ALA A 89 13.60 -14.86 12.17
N GLN A 90 12.35 -14.42 12.05
CA GLN A 90 11.21 -15.02 12.75
C GLN A 90 10.96 -16.46 12.28
N GLU A 91 10.97 -16.70 10.97
CA GLU A 91 10.79 -18.05 10.41
C GLU A 91 11.89 -19.01 10.89
N LYS A 92 13.15 -18.57 10.89
CA LYS A 92 14.27 -19.36 11.43
C LYS A 92 14.10 -19.67 12.92
N ALA A 93 13.61 -18.72 13.70
CA ALA A 93 13.33 -18.94 15.12
C ALA A 93 12.21 -19.97 15.31
N ALA A 94 11.14 -19.88 14.52
CA ALA A 94 10.03 -20.85 14.55
C ALA A 94 10.50 -22.27 14.18
N LEU A 95 11.28 -22.42 13.10
CA LEU A 95 11.87 -23.70 12.70
C LEU A 95 12.82 -24.29 13.76
N ALA A 96 13.54 -23.44 14.49
CA ALA A 96 14.40 -23.90 15.58
C ALA A 96 13.59 -24.46 16.75
N VAL A 97 12.46 -23.83 17.07
CA VAL A 97 11.52 -24.34 18.09
C VAL A 97 10.93 -25.67 17.65
N GLU A 98 10.46 -25.78 16.41
CA GLU A 98 9.89 -27.03 15.88
C GLU A 98 10.90 -28.19 15.91
N ARG A 99 12.16 -27.92 15.54
CA ARG A 99 13.23 -28.92 15.66
C ARG A 99 13.48 -29.34 17.10
N ALA A 100 13.47 -28.39 18.04
CA ALA A 100 13.69 -28.70 19.44
C ALA A 100 12.52 -29.54 20.00
N THR A 101 11.27 -29.23 19.65
CA THR A 101 10.12 -30.02 20.07
C THR A 101 10.15 -31.43 19.47
N GLY A 102 10.45 -31.57 18.18
CA GLY A 102 10.58 -32.89 17.55
C GLY A 102 11.69 -33.75 18.16
N ALA A 103 12.82 -33.13 18.54
CA ALA A 103 13.91 -33.84 19.23
C ALA A 103 13.49 -34.36 20.63
N VAL A 104 12.65 -33.60 21.35
CA VAL A 104 12.09 -34.03 22.64
C VAL A 104 11.11 -35.18 22.46
N GLU A 105 10.22 -35.11 21.48
CA GLU A 105 9.27 -36.19 21.17
C GLU A 105 10.01 -37.49 20.85
N GLN A 106 11.01 -37.41 19.97
CA GLN A 106 11.82 -38.56 19.60
C GLN A 106 12.58 -39.16 20.79
N PHE A 107 13.10 -38.33 21.69
CA PHE A 107 13.74 -38.81 22.92
C PHE A 107 12.77 -39.57 23.83
N VAL A 108 11.53 -39.08 23.95
CA VAL A 108 10.48 -39.72 24.75
C VAL A 108 10.10 -41.08 24.13
N GLU A 109 9.91 -41.14 22.82
CA GLU A 109 9.62 -42.39 22.11
C GLU A 109 10.74 -43.43 22.30
N ASP A 110 12.00 -43.04 22.11
CA ASP A 110 13.17 -43.90 22.31
C ASP A 110 13.27 -44.41 23.75
N TYR A 111 12.98 -43.56 24.73
CA TYR A 111 12.98 -43.95 26.15
C TYR A 111 11.96 -45.05 26.43
N PHE A 112 10.72 -44.89 25.95
CA PHE A 112 9.66 -45.88 26.15
C PHE A 112 9.95 -47.19 25.40
N ALA A 113 10.48 -47.12 24.18
CA ALA A 113 10.86 -48.30 23.41
C ALA A 113 11.91 -49.16 24.14
N ARG A 114 12.90 -48.52 24.77
CA ARG A 114 13.94 -49.23 25.55
C ARG A 114 13.40 -49.89 26.82
N GLN A 115 12.44 -49.27 27.49
CA GLN A 115 11.80 -49.84 28.68
C GLN A 115 11.00 -51.10 28.35
N GLN A 116 10.28 -51.11 27.21
CA GLN A 116 9.53 -52.29 26.77
C GLN A 116 10.45 -53.44 26.33
N ALA A 117 11.64 -53.14 25.80
CA ALA A 117 12.62 -54.15 25.39
C ALA A 117 13.40 -54.80 26.57
N SER A 118 13.25 -54.30 27.79
CA SER A 118 13.89 -54.85 29.01
C SER A 118 13.00 -55.83 29.81
N PHE A 119 11.81 -56.16 29.32
CA PHE A 119 10.93 -57.21 29.86
C PHE A 119 10.86 -58.40 28.89
#